data_AF-E6WWK2-F1
#
_entry.id   AF-E6WWK2-F1
#
_cell.length_a   1.000
_cell.length_b   1.000
_cell.length_c   1.000
_cell.angle_alpha   90.00
_cell.angle_beta   90.00
_cell.angle_gamma   90.00
#
_symmetry.space_group_name_H-M   'P 1'
#
loop_
_entity.id
_entity.type
_entity.pdbx_description
1 polymer ?
#
loop_
_entity_poly.entity_id
_entity_poly.type
_entity_poly.pdbx_seq_one_letter_code
_entity_poly.pdbx_strand_id
1 'polypeptide(L)'
;MRLAPCIELLFSTTLLCIASKYASASSAQAQPSRLARRKATLLATERDQAGATSRRSPTGHWRRVRLLFPALLSATSRIPKGEFCGEGASCPFPHGDRMAGPDIHSWKLVASGFLVTLIGGLGLWLSEAIELAWGKPVCEGTLALVLLWLYPEKESRRWSISLVIWLVVAAIGLAAFWVAAVAWGRTKFLDVSQLSITAVAVTLVGAVVTAPIYEEKVVRGLLLDGLSRLTNGLTAAVLVSLVFGFVHAGPLFWPVVFSLALCMLALKWRVSTLQRALVHGIVNLLVLLWYGTKGYGLFL
;
A
#
# COMPACT_ATOMS: atom_id res chain seq x y z
N MET A 1 -14.64 -23.66 14.87
CA MET A 1 -14.96 -22.23 14.74
C MET A 1 -13.66 -21.48 14.41
N ARG A 2 -13.47 -21.02 13.17
CA ARG A 2 -12.28 -20.27 12.73
C ARG A 2 -12.66 -18.80 12.52
N LEU A 3 -12.41 -17.96 13.53
CA LEU A 3 -12.58 -16.49 13.47
C LEU A 3 -11.37 -15.77 12.82
N ALA A 4 -10.50 -16.50 12.11
CA ALA A 4 -9.25 -15.98 11.54
C ALA A 4 -9.33 -15.26 10.16
N PRO A 5 -10.36 -15.36 9.30
CA PRO A 5 -10.26 -14.80 7.94
C PRO A 5 -10.36 -13.26 7.88
N CYS A 6 -10.86 -12.59 8.93
CA CYS A 6 -11.04 -11.13 8.89
C CYS A 6 -9.75 -10.33 9.13
N ILE A 7 -8.73 -10.92 9.76
CA ILE A 7 -7.46 -10.22 10.05
C ILE A 7 -6.40 -10.52 8.98
N GLU A 8 -6.39 -11.72 8.39
CA GLU A 8 -5.47 -12.07 7.29
C GLU A 8 -5.81 -11.35 5.97
N LEU A 9 -7.08 -10.98 5.74
CA LEU A 9 -7.49 -10.26 4.53
C LEU A 9 -6.99 -8.81 4.46
N LEU A 10 -6.57 -8.24 5.58
CA LEU A 10 -6.47 -6.80 5.74
C LEU A 10 -5.17 -6.20 5.16
N PHE A 11 -4.11 -7.00 4.97
CA PHE A 11 -2.82 -6.51 4.45
C PHE A 11 -2.12 -7.47 3.48
N SER A 12 -2.71 -8.63 3.16
CA SER A 12 -1.99 -9.75 2.53
C SER A 12 -1.90 -9.76 0.99
N THR A 13 -2.59 -8.91 0.23
CA THR A 13 -3.05 -9.42 -1.08
C THR A 13 -2.41 -8.93 -2.36
N THR A 14 -1.56 -7.91 -2.44
CA THR A 14 -1.28 -7.39 -3.81
C THR A 14 -0.44 -8.35 -4.66
N LEU A 15 0.70 -8.88 -4.18
CA LEU A 15 1.51 -9.84 -4.97
C LEU A 15 1.01 -11.29 -4.88
N LEU A 16 0.58 -11.73 -3.70
CA LEU A 16 0.11 -13.10 -3.46
C LEU A 16 -1.30 -13.37 -4.02
N CYS A 17 -2.21 -12.39 -4.00
CA CYS A 17 -3.53 -12.55 -4.61
C CYS A 17 -3.45 -12.46 -6.15
N ILE A 18 -2.53 -11.67 -6.70
CA ILE A 18 -2.24 -11.70 -8.14
C ILE A 18 -1.66 -13.06 -8.52
N ALA A 19 -0.62 -13.54 -7.83
CA ALA A 19 -0.06 -14.87 -8.10
C ALA A 19 -1.11 -15.99 -7.94
N SER A 20 -1.95 -15.94 -6.91
CA SER A 20 -3.00 -16.94 -6.63
C SER A 20 -4.17 -16.89 -7.62
N LYS A 21 -4.70 -15.70 -7.96
CA LYS A 21 -5.76 -15.56 -8.97
C LYS A 21 -5.27 -15.93 -10.37
N TYR A 22 -4.03 -15.58 -10.73
CA TYR A 22 -3.46 -15.98 -12.03
C TYR A 22 -3.10 -17.47 -12.08
N ALA A 23 -2.62 -18.08 -10.99
CA ALA A 23 -2.45 -19.53 -10.93
C ALA A 23 -3.79 -20.25 -11.12
N SER A 24 -4.87 -19.71 -10.54
CA SER A 24 -6.23 -20.23 -10.69
C SER A 24 -6.77 -20.05 -12.12
N ALA A 25 -6.56 -18.89 -12.75
CA ALA A 25 -6.97 -18.62 -14.12
C ALA A 25 -6.17 -19.43 -15.17
N SER A 26 -4.87 -19.63 -14.94
CA SER A 26 -4.01 -20.48 -15.76
C SER A 26 -4.45 -21.95 -15.71
N SER A 27 -4.85 -22.44 -14.52
CA SER A 27 -5.39 -23.80 -14.38
C SER A 27 -6.75 -23.99 -15.10
N ALA A 28 -7.56 -22.93 -15.20
CA ALA A 28 -8.84 -22.94 -15.92
C ALA A 28 -8.67 -22.91 -17.45
N GLN A 29 -7.54 -22.40 -17.97
CA GLN A 29 -7.24 -22.41 -19.41
C GLN A 29 -6.51 -23.69 -19.89
N ALA A 30 -5.92 -24.48 -18.99
CA ALA A 30 -5.14 -25.67 -19.37
C ALA A 30 -5.95 -26.97 -19.60
N GLN A 31 -7.26 -26.98 -19.33
CA GLN A 31 -8.14 -28.07 -19.75
C GLN A 31 -9.37 -27.54 -20.48
N PRO A 32 -9.47 -27.68 -21.83
CA PRO A 32 -10.75 -27.53 -22.48
C PRO A 32 -11.69 -28.55 -21.85
N SER A 33 -12.71 -28.06 -21.14
CA SER A 33 -13.70 -28.90 -20.51
C SER A 33 -14.21 -29.93 -21.53
N ARG A 34 -14.49 -31.16 -21.11
CA ARG A 34 -15.06 -32.19 -21.99
C ARG A 34 -16.29 -31.67 -22.78
N LEU A 35 -16.98 -30.69 -22.20
CA LEU A 35 -18.09 -29.95 -22.81
C LEU A 35 -17.65 -29.02 -23.96
N ALA A 36 -16.54 -28.31 -23.84
CA ALA A 36 -15.97 -27.46 -24.89
C ALA A 36 -15.46 -28.30 -26.08
N ARG A 37 -14.86 -29.48 -25.85
CA ARG A 37 -14.53 -30.43 -26.94
C ARG A 37 -15.79 -30.94 -27.65
N ARG A 38 -16.86 -31.27 -26.91
CA ARG A 38 -18.14 -31.67 -27.52
C ARG A 38 -18.79 -30.54 -28.33
N LYS A 39 -18.79 -29.30 -27.83
CA LYS A 39 -19.28 -28.14 -28.58
C LYS A 39 -18.43 -27.82 -29.81
N ALA A 40 -17.11 -27.94 -29.74
CA ALA A 40 -16.24 -27.74 -30.91
C ALA A 40 -16.47 -28.81 -32.00
N THR A 41 -16.77 -30.05 -31.59
CA THR A 41 -17.11 -31.14 -32.53
C THR A 41 -18.47 -30.89 -33.18
N LEU A 42 -19.47 -30.42 -32.42
CA LEU A 42 -20.79 -30.06 -32.95
C LEU A 42 -20.73 -28.83 -33.88
N LEU A 43 -19.98 -27.79 -33.50
CA LEU A 43 -19.82 -26.57 -34.31
C LEU A 43 -18.98 -26.79 -35.58
N ALA A 44 -18.07 -27.78 -35.58
CA ALA A 44 -17.38 -28.21 -36.81
C ALA A 44 -18.34 -28.89 -37.79
N THR A 45 -19.46 -29.45 -37.32
CA THR A 45 -20.47 -30.08 -38.17
C THR A 45 -21.48 -29.06 -38.74
N GLU A 46 -21.75 -27.96 -38.02
CA GLU A 46 -22.63 -26.88 -38.51
C GLU A 46 -21.94 -25.89 -39.47
N ARG A 47 -20.59 -25.86 -39.52
CA ARG A 47 -19.84 -24.90 -40.34
C ARG A 47 -19.84 -25.21 -41.85
N ASP A 48 -20.30 -26.39 -42.26
CA ASP A 48 -20.47 -26.75 -43.67
C ASP A 48 -21.79 -26.24 -44.27
N GLN A 49 -22.68 -25.59 -43.50
CA GLN A 49 -24.01 -25.17 -43.99
C GLN A 49 -24.32 -23.67 -43.96
N ALA A 50 -23.44 -22.80 -43.46
CA ALA A 50 -23.76 -21.37 -43.33
C ALA A 50 -22.80 -20.48 -44.14
N GLY A 51 -23.02 -20.46 -45.46
CA GLY A 51 -22.51 -19.42 -46.34
C GLY A 51 -23.26 -18.09 -46.13
N ALA A 52 -22.48 -17.00 -46.13
CA ALA A 52 -22.87 -15.61 -46.36
C ALA A 52 -23.82 -14.93 -45.34
N THR A 53 -23.29 -13.94 -44.59
CA THR A 53 -23.80 -12.54 -44.64
C THR A 53 -22.96 -11.57 -43.79
N SER A 54 -22.65 -10.44 -44.45
CA SER A 54 -22.62 -9.06 -43.93
C SER A 54 -21.68 -8.64 -42.79
N ARG A 55 -20.61 -7.93 -43.19
CA ARG A 55 -19.82 -7.01 -42.36
C ARG A 55 -20.64 -5.75 -42.01
N ARG A 56 -20.70 -5.38 -40.73
CA ARG A 56 -20.83 -3.98 -40.30
C ARG A 56 -19.92 -3.69 -39.12
N SER A 57 -19.10 -2.64 -39.26
CA SER A 57 -18.28 -2.07 -38.20
C SER A 57 -19.10 -1.07 -37.36
N PRO A 58 -18.96 -1.04 -36.04
CA PRO A 58 -19.37 0.13 -35.24
C PRO A 58 -18.15 1.03 -35.00
N THR A 59 -18.20 2.22 -35.59
CA THR A 59 -17.36 3.36 -35.29
C THR A 59 -17.88 4.08 -34.04
N GLY A 60 -16.95 4.38 -33.11
CA GLY A 60 -16.90 5.61 -32.32
C GLY A 60 -17.98 5.89 -31.27
N HIS A 61 -17.63 5.78 -29.99
CA HIS A 61 -18.21 6.62 -28.91
C HIS A 61 -17.35 6.59 -27.62
N TRP A 62 -16.21 7.28 -27.60
CA TRP A 62 -15.53 7.70 -26.34
C TRP A 62 -14.81 9.03 -26.54
N ARG A 63 -15.58 10.13 -26.48
CA ARG A 63 -15.06 11.47 -26.19
C ARG A 63 -15.89 12.05 -25.04
N ARG A 64 -15.19 12.70 -24.12
CA ARG A 64 -15.65 13.48 -22.94
C ARG A 64 -15.67 12.74 -21.60
N VAL A 65 -14.49 12.59 -21.00
CA VAL A 65 -14.30 12.89 -19.57
C VAL A 65 -13.00 13.69 -19.45
N ARG A 66 -13.11 15.00 -19.65
CA ARG A 66 -12.11 16.00 -19.30
C ARG A 66 -12.93 17.14 -18.69
N LEU A 67 -12.41 17.71 -17.61
CA LEU A 67 -13.00 18.74 -16.73
C LEU A 67 -13.53 18.12 -15.43
N LEU A 68 -12.65 18.13 -14.42
CA LEU A 68 -12.93 18.47 -13.01
C LEU A 68 -11.64 18.23 -12.22
N PHE A 69 -10.60 19.06 -12.41
CA PHE A 69 -9.41 19.03 -11.52
C PHE A 69 -8.52 20.29 -11.53
N PRO A 70 -9.06 21.53 -11.50
CA PRO A 70 -8.26 22.64 -10.96
C PRO A 70 -9.08 23.51 -10.00
N ALA A 71 -9.31 23.03 -8.78
CA ALA A 71 -9.83 23.87 -7.69
C ALA A 71 -9.17 23.60 -6.32
N LEU A 72 -8.28 22.59 -6.23
CA LEU A 72 -7.68 22.15 -4.97
C LEU A 72 -6.25 22.68 -4.72
N LEU A 73 -5.72 23.54 -5.59
CA LEU A 73 -4.32 24.03 -5.50
C LEU A 73 -4.16 25.50 -5.05
N SER A 74 -5.22 26.21 -4.65
CA SER A 74 -5.12 27.65 -4.34
C SER A 74 -5.24 28.01 -2.84
N ALA A 75 -5.22 27.03 -1.92
CA ALA A 75 -5.52 27.27 -0.51
C ALA A 75 -4.36 26.98 0.47
N THR A 76 -3.10 27.09 0.04
CA THR A 76 -1.93 26.91 0.94
C THR A 76 -0.90 28.02 0.78
N SER A 77 -1.23 29.24 1.19
CA SER A 77 -0.21 30.30 1.35
C SER A 77 -0.61 31.34 2.39
N ARG A 78 -0.60 30.94 3.67
CA ARG A 78 -0.32 31.86 4.80
C ARG A 78 -0.06 31.05 6.07
N ILE A 79 1.22 30.76 6.33
CA ILE A 79 1.69 30.30 7.64
C ILE A 79 2.78 31.25 8.11
N PRO A 80 2.68 31.82 9.32
CA PRO A 80 3.66 32.74 9.87
C PRO A 80 5.04 32.09 9.99
N LYS A 81 6.09 32.88 9.73
CA LYS A 81 7.48 32.49 9.93
C LYS A 81 7.74 32.42 11.44
N GLY A 82 7.59 31.23 12.03
CA GLY A 82 8.09 30.95 13.37
C GLY A 82 9.61 30.79 13.32
N GLU A 83 10.31 31.57 14.13
CA GLU A 83 11.76 31.54 14.30
C GLU A 83 12.23 30.16 14.78
N PHE A 84 13.17 29.58 14.02
CA PHE A 84 13.85 28.35 14.38
C PHE A 84 14.85 28.68 15.50
N CYS A 85 14.54 28.28 16.73
CA CYS A 85 15.49 28.38 17.85
C CYS A 85 16.72 27.49 17.58
N GLY A 86 17.89 28.11 17.71
CA GLY A 86 19.19 27.56 17.37
C GLY A 86 19.72 26.48 18.32
N GLU A 87 20.81 25.89 17.84
CA GLU A 87 21.53 24.73 18.33
C GLU A 87 21.92 24.79 19.81
N GLY A 88 21.41 23.81 20.56
CA GLY A 88 21.98 23.32 21.80
C GLY A 88 21.47 21.89 21.98
N ALA A 89 22.30 20.90 21.64
CA ALA A 89 21.94 19.49 21.59
C ALA A 89 21.56 18.94 22.98
N SER A 90 20.30 19.16 23.38
CA SER A 90 19.63 18.46 24.47
C SER A 90 19.08 17.14 23.94
N CYS A 91 19.20 16.09 24.76
CA CYS A 91 18.85 14.71 24.42
C CYS A 91 17.50 14.59 23.68
N PRO A 92 17.39 13.80 22.60
CA PRO A 92 16.20 13.74 21.74
C PRO A 92 14.98 13.08 22.41
N PHE A 93 15.10 12.68 23.67
CA PHE A 93 13.99 12.19 24.47
C PHE A 93 13.84 13.15 25.66
N PRO A 94 12.78 13.98 25.70
CA PRO A 94 12.50 14.80 26.87
C PRO A 94 12.35 13.88 28.08
N HIS A 95 13.35 13.94 28.97
CA HIS A 95 13.32 13.23 30.24
C HIS A 95 12.38 13.99 31.19
N GLY A 96 11.31 13.31 31.61
CA GLY A 96 10.98 13.33 33.04
C GLY A 96 9.95 14.35 33.54
N ASP A 97 9.30 15.14 32.70
CA ASP A 97 8.15 15.92 33.19
C ASP A 97 6.91 15.02 33.24
N ARG A 98 6.68 14.48 34.45
CA ARG A 98 5.50 13.80 34.99
C ARG A 98 4.52 13.29 33.94
N MET A 99 4.36 11.96 33.92
CA MET A 99 3.18 11.29 33.38
C MET A 99 1.92 11.80 34.09
N ALA A 100 1.43 12.97 33.69
CA ALA A 100 0.02 13.28 33.77
C ALA A 100 -0.68 12.06 33.15
N GLY A 101 -1.59 11.45 33.91
CA GLY A 101 -2.22 10.19 33.53
C GLY A 101 -2.71 10.22 32.07
N PRO A 102 -2.84 9.04 31.44
CA PRO A 102 -3.13 8.93 30.01
C PRO A 102 -4.28 9.85 29.61
N ASP A 103 -4.00 10.85 28.77
CA ASP A 103 -5.02 11.79 28.35
C ASP A 103 -6.09 11.06 27.52
N ILE A 104 -7.34 11.50 27.64
CA ILE A 104 -8.45 10.90 26.88
C ILE A 104 -8.25 11.01 25.36
N HIS A 105 -7.37 11.92 24.92
CA HIS A 105 -7.07 12.16 23.52
C HIS A 105 -6.21 11.04 22.92
N SER A 106 -5.26 10.49 23.67
CA SER A 106 -4.35 9.42 23.24
C SER A 106 -5.12 8.13 22.97
N TRP A 107 -6.06 7.78 23.86
CA TRP A 107 -6.95 6.64 23.65
C TRP A 107 -7.86 6.82 22.43
N LYS A 108 -8.35 8.04 22.18
CA LYS A 108 -9.15 8.33 20.97
C LYS A 108 -8.37 8.09 19.69
N LEU A 109 -7.09 8.45 19.64
CA LEU A 109 -6.22 8.22 18.48
C LEU A 109 -6.00 6.72 18.23
N VAL A 110 -5.65 5.96 19.27
CA VAL A 110 -5.47 4.51 19.17
C VAL A 110 -6.76 3.83 18.72
N ALA A 111 -7.89 4.15 19.37
CA ALA A 111 -9.19 3.59 19.03
C ALA A 111 -9.61 3.92 17.58
N SER A 112 -9.31 5.14 17.13
CA SER A 112 -9.58 5.57 15.76
C SER A 112 -8.72 4.81 14.75
N GLY A 113 -7.44 4.56 15.05
CA GLY A 113 -6.58 3.70 14.22
C GLY A 113 -7.15 2.29 14.05
N PHE A 114 -7.60 1.66 15.14
CA PHE A 114 -8.24 0.34 15.08
C PHE A 114 -9.56 0.36 14.31
N LEU A 115 -10.45 1.32 14.61
CA LEU A 115 -11.75 1.43 13.94
C LEU A 115 -11.61 1.60 12.43
N VAL A 116 -10.69 2.48 12.00
CA VAL A 116 -10.43 2.73 10.59
C VAL A 116 -9.81 1.51 9.90
N THR A 117 -8.99 0.74 10.62
CA THR A 117 -8.49 -0.55 10.13
C THR A 117 -9.65 -1.52 9.89
N LEU A 118 -10.59 -1.64 10.82
CA LEU A 118 -11.76 -2.50 10.66
C LEU A 118 -12.65 -2.07 9.48
N ILE A 119 -12.90 -0.76 9.34
CA ILE A 119 -13.68 -0.20 8.22
C ILE A 119 -12.98 -0.46 6.89
N GLY A 120 -11.66 -0.23 6.81
CA GLY A 120 -10.86 -0.55 5.64
C GLY A 120 -10.96 -2.03 5.26
N GLY A 121 -10.82 -2.92 6.24
CA GLY A 121 -10.90 -4.37 6.03
C GLY A 121 -12.25 -4.81 5.49
N LEU A 122 -13.34 -4.27 6.05
CA LEU A 122 -14.69 -4.53 5.55
C LEU A 122 -14.89 -4.02 4.12
N GLY A 123 -14.39 -2.82 3.82
CA GLY A 123 -14.46 -2.24 2.47
C GLY A 123 -13.68 -3.06 1.44
N LEU A 124 -12.48 -3.51 1.81
CA LEU A 124 -11.67 -4.40 0.97
C LEU A 124 -12.38 -5.73 0.72
N TRP A 125 -12.85 -6.39 1.78
CA TRP A 125 -13.60 -7.64 1.68
C TRP A 125 -14.82 -7.51 0.78
N LEU A 126 -15.61 -6.45 0.93
CA LEU A 126 -16.78 -6.21 0.08
C LEU A 126 -16.38 -5.98 -1.38
N SER A 127 -15.30 -5.25 -1.62
CA SER A 127 -14.80 -4.97 -2.96
C SER A 127 -14.30 -6.23 -3.68
N GLU A 128 -13.70 -7.15 -2.92
CA GLU A 128 -13.27 -8.46 -3.43
C GLU A 128 -14.49 -9.35 -3.71
N ALA A 129 -15.51 -9.31 -2.86
CA ALA A 129 -16.74 -10.09 -3.02
C ALA A 129 -17.53 -9.72 -4.31
N ILE A 130 -17.40 -8.48 -4.79
CA ILE A 130 -18.00 -8.01 -6.05
C ILE A 130 -17.00 -8.00 -7.23
N GLU A 131 -15.81 -8.57 -7.05
CA GLU A 131 -14.74 -8.65 -8.06
C GLU A 131 -14.33 -7.29 -8.67
N LEU A 132 -14.42 -6.20 -7.90
CA LEU A 132 -14.08 -4.88 -8.40
C LEU A 132 -12.56 -4.72 -8.49
N ALA A 133 -12.00 -4.76 -9.71
CA ALA A 133 -10.56 -4.69 -9.95
C ALA A 133 -9.87 -3.49 -9.28
N TRP A 134 -10.53 -2.33 -9.22
CA TRP A 134 -10.02 -1.11 -8.59
C TRP A 134 -10.48 -0.90 -7.15
N GLY A 135 -11.21 -1.86 -6.59
CA GLY A 135 -11.86 -1.75 -5.29
C GLY A 135 -10.88 -1.42 -4.16
N LYS A 136 -9.75 -2.14 -4.12
CA LYS A 136 -8.72 -1.94 -3.10
C LYS A 136 -8.06 -0.55 -3.17
N PRO A 137 -7.43 -0.11 -4.29
CA PRO A 137 -6.82 1.21 -4.35
C PRO A 137 -7.83 2.35 -4.10
N VAL A 138 -9.05 2.22 -4.60
CA VAL A 138 -10.10 3.24 -4.39
C VAL A 138 -10.50 3.30 -2.90
N CYS A 139 -10.68 2.17 -2.25
CA CYS A 139 -11.02 2.10 -0.82
C CYS A 139 -9.92 2.72 0.04
N GLU A 140 -8.66 2.26 -0.12
CA GLU A 140 -7.50 2.77 0.60
C GLU A 140 -7.29 4.27 0.35
N GLY A 141 -7.33 4.70 -0.91
CA GLY A 141 -7.15 6.10 -1.29
C GLY A 141 -8.24 7.00 -0.70
N THR A 142 -9.50 6.56 -0.72
CA THR A 142 -10.62 7.32 -0.14
C THR A 142 -10.46 7.45 1.38
N LEU A 143 -10.17 6.34 2.06
CA LEU A 143 -9.93 6.37 3.51
C LEU A 143 -8.72 7.25 3.86
N ALA A 144 -7.62 7.12 3.13
CA ALA A 144 -6.43 7.94 3.32
C ALA A 144 -6.76 9.44 3.23
N LEU A 145 -7.52 9.87 2.22
CA LEU A 145 -7.93 11.27 2.05
C LEU A 145 -8.81 11.75 3.22
N VAL A 146 -9.79 10.95 3.64
CA VAL A 146 -10.66 11.26 4.78
C VAL A 146 -9.83 11.40 6.07
N LEU A 147 -8.86 10.52 6.29
CA LEU A 147 -8.00 10.57 7.49
C LEU A 147 -7.02 11.74 7.47
N LEU A 148 -6.46 12.08 6.32
CA LEU A 148 -5.61 13.26 6.17
C LEU A 148 -6.39 14.54 6.46
N TRP A 149 -7.68 14.57 6.12
CA TRP A 149 -8.58 15.67 6.42
C TRP A 149 -9.00 15.72 7.91
N LEU A 150 -9.44 14.59 8.48
CA LEU A 150 -9.90 14.52 9.88
C LEU A 150 -8.77 14.69 10.89
N TYR A 151 -7.56 14.21 10.55
CA TYR A 151 -6.40 14.22 11.44
C TYR A 151 -5.24 14.95 10.76
N PRO A 152 -5.29 16.29 10.61
CA PRO A 152 -4.18 17.03 10.02
C PRO A 152 -2.90 16.88 10.85
N GLU A 153 -1.75 16.91 10.20
CA GLU A 153 -0.46 16.85 10.89
C GLU A 153 -0.15 18.17 11.58
N LYS A 154 0.17 18.08 12.88
CA LYS A 154 0.47 19.26 13.70
C LYS A 154 1.89 19.76 13.49
N GLU A 155 2.86 18.86 13.33
CA GLU A 155 4.27 19.20 13.14
C GLU A 155 4.94 18.23 12.18
N SER A 156 5.44 18.74 11.05
CA SER A 156 6.30 17.97 10.17
C SER A 156 7.36 18.82 9.49
N ARG A 157 8.46 18.19 9.10
CA ARG A 157 9.51 18.86 8.33
C ARG A 157 8.93 19.38 7.02
N ARG A 158 9.29 20.62 6.65
CA ARG A 158 8.92 21.18 5.35
C ARG A 158 9.62 20.42 4.23
N TRP A 159 8.95 20.28 3.10
CA TRP A 159 9.55 19.72 1.91
C TRP A 159 10.72 20.58 1.45
N SER A 160 11.85 19.93 1.19
CA SER A 160 13.04 20.52 0.56
C SER A 160 13.66 19.47 -0.34
N ILE A 161 14.39 19.89 -1.37
CA ILE A 161 15.07 18.97 -2.30
C ILE A 161 16.02 18.05 -1.51
N SER A 162 16.78 18.61 -0.57
CA SER A 162 17.68 17.87 0.31
C SER A 162 16.96 16.78 1.10
N LEU A 163 15.76 17.09 1.65
CA LEU A 163 14.95 16.10 2.36
C LEU A 163 14.47 15.00 1.40
N VAL A 164 13.98 15.36 0.22
CA VAL A 164 13.54 14.38 -0.80
C VAL A 164 14.68 13.43 -1.16
N ILE A 165 15.88 13.95 -1.42
CA ILE A 165 17.06 13.12 -1.71
C ILE A 165 17.35 12.16 -0.55
N TRP A 166 17.34 12.64 0.70
CA TRP A 166 17.53 11.80 1.88
C TRP A 166 16.48 10.69 2.00
N LEU A 167 15.20 10.99 1.75
CA LEU A 167 14.13 10.01 1.79
C LEU A 167 14.28 8.96 0.68
N VAL A 168 14.67 9.37 -0.53
CA VAL A 168 14.95 8.45 -1.65
C VAL A 168 16.14 7.53 -1.32
N VAL A 169 17.23 8.09 -0.79
CA VAL A 169 18.40 7.30 -0.36
C VAL A 169 18.02 6.29 0.73
N ALA A 170 17.23 6.71 1.72
CA ALA A 170 16.73 5.82 2.77
C ALA A 170 15.87 4.69 2.19
N ALA A 171 14.98 4.99 1.25
CA ALA A 171 14.16 3.98 0.57
C ALA A 171 15.00 2.97 -0.22
N ILE A 172 15.99 3.44 -0.99
CA ILE A 172 16.92 2.57 -1.73
C ILE A 172 17.71 1.68 -0.75
N GLY A 173 18.21 2.24 0.36
CA GLY A 173 18.91 1.48 1.38
C GLY A 173 18.07 0.38 2.02
N LEU A 174 16.80 0.68 2.35
CA LEU A 174 15.85 -0.30 2.88
C LEU A 174 15.54 -1.41 1.85
N ALA A 175 15.31 -1.06 0.59
CA ALA A 175 15.07 -2.03 -0.48
C ALA A 175 16.30 -2.92 -0.72
N ALA A 176 17.50 -2.35 -0.75
CA ALA A 176 18.74 -3.11 -0.88
C ALA A 176 18.94 -4.09 0.30
N PHE A 177 18.66 -3.66 1.53
CA PHE A 177 18.68 -4.53 2.69
C PHE A 177 17.67 -5.68 2.56
N TRP A 178 16.44 -5.41 2.10
CA TRP A 178 15.45 -6.47 1.84
C TRP A 178 15.95 -7.48 0.81
N VAL A 179 16.52 -7.00 -0.31
CA VAL A 179 17.08 -7.88 -1.34
C VAL A 179 18.15 -8.79 -0.72
N ALA A 180 19.11 -8.22 0.00
CA ALA A 180 20.20 -8.98 0.61
C ALA A 180 19.72 -9.98 1.69
N ALA A 181 18.81 -9.56 2.57
CA ALA A 181 18.41 -10.36 3.74
C ALA A 181 17.30 -11.39 3.43
N VAL A 182 16.44 -11.11 2.45
CA VAL A 182 15.21 -11.88 2.22
C VAL A 182 15.15 -12.48 0.82
N ALA A 183 15.44 -11.69 -0.21
CA ALA A 183 15.10 -12.05 -1.58
C ALA A 183 16.22 -12.82 -2.30
N TRP A 184 17.48 -12.52 -2.00
CA TRP A 184 18.64 -13.05 -2.71
C TRP A 184 18.69 -14.58 -2.66
N GLY A 185 18.73 -15.21 -3.84
CA GLY A 185 18.73 -16.68 -3.98
C GLY A 185 17.44 -17.41 -3.58
N ARG A 186 16.41 -16.69 -3.12
CA ARG A 186 15.13 -17.25 -2.64
C ARG A 186 13.92 -16.81 -3.46
N THR A 187 14.10 -15.89 -4.39
CA THR A 187 13.01 -15.29 -5.16
C THR A 187 12.54 -16.19 -6.28
N LYS A 188 11.22 -16.39 -6.37
CA LYS A 188 10.57 -16.89 -7.59
C LYS A 188 10.12 -15.69 -8.41
N PHE A 189 10.76 -15.48 -9.55
CA PHE A 189 10.47 -14.34 -10.41
C PHE A 189 9.14 -14.50 -11.13
N LEU A 190 8.48 -13.37 -11.40
CA LEU A 190 7.18 -13.36 -12.02
C LEU A 190 7.32 -13.32 -13.55
N ASP A 191 6.51 -14.10 -14.27
CA ASP A 191 6.38 -13.96 -15.71
C ASP A 191 5.41 -12.81 -16.03
N VAL A 192 5.98 -11.63 -16.25
CA VAL A 192 5.22 -10.40 -16.55
C VAL A 192 4.45 -10.48 -17.87
N SER A 193 4.81 -11.41 -18.78
CA SER A 193 4.10 -11.58 -20.06
C SER A 193 2.68 -12.11 -19.88
N GLN A 194 2.40 -12.77 -18.75
CA GLN A 194 1.10 -13.32 -18.40
C GLN A 194 0.17 -12.33 -17.68
N LEU A 195 0.68 -11.15 -17.29
CA LEU A 195 -0.12 -10.17 -16.58
C LEU A 195 -0.87 -9.23 -17.55
N SER A 196 -2.15 -9.02 -17.28
CA SER A 196 -2.89 -7.94 -17.94
C SER A 196 -2.39 -6.56 -17.50
N ILE A 197 -2.44 -5.59 -18.42
CA ILE A 197 -2.08 -4.18 -18.15
C ILE A 197 -2.90 -3.63 -16.97
N THR A 198 -4.18 -3.97 -16.89
CA THR A 198 -5.05 -3.56 -15.78
C THR A 198 -4.54 -4.08 -14.44
N ALA A 199 -4.11 -5.34 -14.36
CA ALA A 199 -3.55 -5.89 -13.12
C ALA A 199 -2.25 -5.18 -12.73
N VAL A 200 -1.37 -4.88 -13.70
CA VAL A 200 -0.14 -4.11 -13.45
C VAL A 200 -0.48 -2.70 -12.94
N ALA A 201 -1.42 -2.00 -13.58
CA ALA A 201 -1.82 -0.66 -13.18
C ALA A 201 -2.43 -0.63 -11.77
N VAL A 202 -3.37 -1.54 -11.47
CA VAL A 202 -3.99 -1.67 -10.13
C VAL A 202 -2.92 -1.97 -9.09
N THR A 203 -1.95 -2.85 -9.40
CA THR A 203 -0.85 -3.20 -8.51
C THR A 203 0.01 -1.99 -8.20
N LEU A 204 0.43 -1.26 -9.23
CA LEU A 204 1.30 -0.10 -9.07
C LEU A 204 0.59 0.99 -8.28
N VAL A 205 -0.63 1.37 -8.65
CA VAL A 205 -1.38 2.42 -7.93
C VAL A 205 -1.65 1.98 -6.48
N GLY A 206 -2.08 0.73 -6.28
CA GLY A 206 -2.34 0.16 -4.97
C GLY A 206 -1.11 0.14 -4.07
N ALA A 207 -0.09 -0.62 -4.48
CA ALA A 207 1.07 -0.91 -3.65
C ALA A 207 2.06 0.26 -3.53
N VAL A 208 2.13 1.16 -4.52
CA VAL A 208 3.11 2.26 -4.52
C VAL A 208 2.51 3.57 -4.01
N VAL A 209 1.20 3.75 -4.11
CA VAL A 209 0.55 5.04 -3.80
C VAL A 209 -0.49 4.90 -2.70
N THR A 210 -1.61 4.22 -2.96
CA THR A 210 -2.78 4.28 -2.05
C THR A 210 -2.53 3.55 -0.74
N ALA A 211 -1.98 2.34 -0.79
CA ALA A 211 -1.65 1.58 0.41
C ALA A 211 -0.61 2.30 1.28
N PRO A 212 0.56 2.75 0.77
CA PRO A 212 1.51 3.49 1.59
C PRO A 212 0.92 4.72 2.29
N ILE A 213 0.08 5.52 1.63
CA ILE A 213 -0.52 6.70 2.27
C ILE A 213 -1.51 6.27 3.37
N TYR A 214 -2.38 5.31 3.09
CA TYR A 214 -3.33 4.77 4.05
C TYR A 214 -2.62 4.17 5.28
N GLU A 215 -1.67 3.26 5.03
CA GLU A 215 -0.93 2.54 6.07
C GLU A 215 -0.10 3.49 6.93
N GLU A 216 0.63 4.43 6.33
CA GLU A 216 1.41 5.40 7.10
C GLU A 216 0.52 6.30 7.97
N LYS A 217 -0.68 6.62 7.48
CA LYS A 217 -1.62 7.45 8.23
C LYS A 217 -2.21 6.70 9.41
N VAL A 218 -2.68 5.48 9.20
CA VAL A 218 -3.28 4.65 10.26
C VAL A 218 -2.21 4.23 11.27
N VAL A 219 -1.11 3.65 10.79
CA VAL A 219 -0.13 2.99 11.64
C VAL A 219 0.76 4.00 12.37
N ARG A 220 1.33 4.98 11.67
CA ARG A 220 2.26 5.95 12.30
C ARG A 220 1.55 7.24 12.69
N GLY A 221 0.55 7.66 11.92
CA GLY A 221 -0.21 8.87 12.22
C GLY A 221 -1.19 8.72 13.38
N LEU A 222 -1.81 7.54 13.58
CA LEU A 222 -2.78 7.32 14.65
C LEU A 222 -2.27 6.38 15.74
N LEU A 223 -1.86 5.14 15.37
CA LEU A 223 -1.47 4.14 16.36
C LEU A 223 -0.16 4.51 17.07
N LEU A 224 0.89 4.88 16.32
CA LEU A 224 2.17 5.28 16.92
C LEU A 224 2.06 6.58 17.73
N ASP A 225 1.39 7.62 17.20
CA ASP A 225 1.19 8.87 17.93
C ASP A 225 0.45 8.63 19.24
N GLY A 226 -0.71 7.93 19.19
CA GLY A 226 -1.47 7.59 20.38
C GLY A 226 -0.68 6.74 21.38
N LEU A 227 -0.02 5.68 20.93
CA LEU A 227 0.72 4.77 21.82
C LEU A 227 1.99 5.41 22.41
N SER A 228 2.64 6.33 21.68
CA SER A 228 3.81 7.07 22.15
C SER A 228 3.49 8.07 23.26
N ARG A 229 2.22 8.45 23.41
CA ARG A 229 1.71 9.29 24.52
C ARG A 229 1.29 8.45 25.73
N LEU A 230 0.88 7.20 25.51
CA LEU A 230 0.52 6.25 26.57
C LEU A 230 1.74 5.54 27.17
N THR A 231 2.85 5.48 26.42
CA THR A 231 4.08 4.78 26.78
C THR A 231 5.29 5.66 26.43
N ASN A 232 6.49 5.10 26.27
CA ASN A 232 7.61 5.83 25.67
C ASN A 232 7.68 5.55 24.15
N GLY A 233 8.31 6.47 23.40
CA GLY A 233 8.36 6.38 21.94
C GLY A 233 8.99 5.09 21.40
N LEU A 234 10.02 4.53 22.08
CA LEU A 234 10.66 3.30 21.64
C LEU A 234 9.75 2.08 21.83
N THR A 235 9.12 1.95 22.99
CA THR A 235 8.13 0.89 23.26
C THR A 235 6.97 0.97 22.28
N ALA A 236 6.45 2.17 22.01
CA ALA A 236 5.40 2.37 21.02
C ALA A 236 5.84 1.94 19.61
N ALA A 237 7.06 2.32 19.19
CA ALA A 237 7.61 1.93 17.90
C ALA A 237 7.74 0.40 17.75
N VAL A 238 8.23 -0.29 18.79
CA VAL A 238 8.34 -1.76 18.79
C VAL A 238 6.96 -2.41 18.70
N LEU A 239 6.01 -2.00 19.55
CA LEU A 239 4.66 -2.58 19.58
C LEU A 239 3.92 -2.39 18.25
N VAL A 240 3.95 -1.17 17.69
CA VAL A 240 3.36 -0.88 16.38
C VAL A 240 4.05 -1.67 15.27
N SER A 241 5.37 -1.89 15.37
CA SER A 241 6.10 -2.70 14.39
C SER A 241 5.75 -4.17 14.42
N LEU A 242 5.54 -4.73 15.61
CA LEU A 242 5.07 -6.11 15.78
C LEU A 242 3.65 -6.29 15.24
N VAL A 243 2.74 -5.36 15.56
CA VAL A 243 1.37 -5.39 15.03
C VAL A 243 1.37 -5.28 13.51
N PHE A 244 2.15 -4.34 12.95
CA PHE A 244 2.31 -4.19 11.51
C PHE A 244 2.84 -5.48 10.89
N GLY A 245 3.86 -6.10 11.48
CA GLY A 245 4.39 -7.35 10.94
C GLY A 245 3.42 -8.52 11.04
N PHE A 246 2.65 -8.62 12.12
CA PHE A 246 1.70 -9.70 12.33
C PHE A 246 0.58 -9.71 11.29
N VAL A 247 0.15 -8.53 10.80
CA VAL A 247 -0.89 -8.44 9.78
C VAL A 247 -0.37 -8.69 8.36
N HIS A 248 0.95 -8.68 8.14
CA HIS A 248 1.55 -8.98 6.84
C HIS A 248 1.75 -10.48 6.65
N ALA A 249 1.28 -11.02 5.54
CA ALA A 249 1.56 -12.41 5.19
C ALA A 249 3.02 -12.60 4.79
N GLY A 250 3.65 -13.66 5.31
CA GLY A 250 5.02 -14.05 4.99
C GLY A 250 5.96 -13.97 6.18
N PRO A 251 7.29 -13.89 5.93
CA PRO A 251 8.27 -13.83 7.00
C PRO A 251 8.12 -12.56 7.83
N LEU A 252 7.70 -12.73 9.09
CA LEU A 252 7.45 -11.64 10.05
C LEU A 252 8.62 -10.65 10.16
N PHE A 253 9.86 -11.15 10.00
CA PHE A 253 11.08 -10.38 10.16
C PHE A 253 11.10 -9.08 9.33
N TRP A 254 10.82 -9.14 8.02
CA TRP A 254 10.98 -7.96 7.16
C TRP A 254 9.96 -6.86 7.45
N PRO A 255 8.64 -7.14 7.47
CA PRO A 255 7.64 -6.14 7.83
C PRO A 255 7.91 -5.47 9.18
N VAL A 256 8.40 -6.21 10.18
CA VAL A 256 8.76 -5.64 11.49
C VAL A 256 9.96 -4.69 11.37
N VAL A 257 11.05 -5.10 10.71
CA VAL A 257 12.25 -4.25 10.54
C VAL A 257 11.95 -3.00 9.73
N PHE A 258 11.24 -3.16 8.61
CA PHE A 258 10.80 -2.07 7.77
C PHE A 258 9.90 -1.09 8.55
N SER A 259 8.96 -1.64 9.32
CA SER A 259 8.07 -0.84 10.16
C SER A 259 8.82 -0.03 11.21
N LEU A 260 9.79 -0.65 11.86
CA LEU A 260 10.60 -0.01 12.88
C LEU A 260 11.39 1.16 12.28
N ALA A 261 11.95 1.00 11.08
CA ALA A 261 12.64 2.07 10.37
C ALA A 261 11.72 3.28 10.11
N LEU A 262 10.49 3.06 9.65
CA LEU A 262 9.52 4.15 9.42
C LEU A 262 9.03 4.79 10.73
N CYS A 263 8.86 4.02 11.80
CA CYS A 263 8.58 4.55 13.13
C CYS A 263 9.72 5.47 13.62
N MET A 264 10.97 5.10 13.38
CA MET A 264 12.12 5.94 13.72
C MET A 264 12.15 7.23 12.89
N LEU A 265 11.83 7.18 11.59
CA LEU A 265 11.64 8.38 10.76
C LEU A 265 10.57 9.32 11.32
N ALA A 266 9.46 8.78 11.82
CA ALA A 266 8.40 9.56 12.44
C ALA A 266 8.86 10.20 13.76
N LEU A 267 9.39 9.41 14.70
CA LEU A 267 9.70 9.86 16.06
C LEU A 267 10.95 10.75 16.12
N LYS A 268 12.04 10.33 15.49
CA LYS A 268 13.35 11.01 15.62
C LYS A 268 13.54 12.14 14.62
N TRP A 269 13.05 11.97 13.39
CA TRP A 269 13.27 12.95 12.31
C TRP A 269 12.03 13.79 11.99
N ARG A 270 10.87 13.52 12.62
CA ARG A 270 9.60 14.23 12.39
C ARG A 270 9.22 14.29 10.90
N VAL A 271 9.47 13.18 10.20
CA VAL A 271 9.10 13.00 8.79
C VAL A 271 7.59 12.83 8.72
N SER A 272 6.88 13.56 7.85
CA SER A 272 5.41 13.47 7.71
C SER A 272 4.91 12.13 7.20
N THR A 273 3.61 11.88 7.30
CA THR A 273 2.88 10.77 6.69
C THR A 273 3.15 10.70 5.19
N LEU A 274 3.01 11.81 4.46
CA LEU A 274 3.25 11.81 3.02
C LEU A 274 4.73 11.57 2.67
N GLN A 275 5.66 12.07 3.49
CA GLN A 275 7.08 11.83 3.31
C GLN A 275 7.46 10.37 3.61
N ARG A 276 6.88 9.74 4.66
CA ARG A 276 7.07 8.31 4.93
C ARG A 276 6.38 7.45 3.86
N ALA A 277 5.21 7.86 3.38
CA ALA A 277 4.50 7.18 2.30
C ALA A 277 5.31 7.20 1.00
N LEU A 278 6.08 8.28 0.74
CA LEU A 278 7.05 8.31 -0.35
C LEU A 278 8.15 7.24 -0.17
N VAL A 279 8.76 7.15 1.01
CA VAL A 279 9.78 6.13 1.31
C VAL A 279 9.19 4.73 1.12
N HIS A 280 8.01 4.49 1.67
CA HIS A 280 7.32 3.21 1.61
C HIS A 280 6.92 2.85 0.17
N GLY A 281 6.33 3.78 -0.57
CA GLY A 281 5.99 3.59 -1.98
C GLY A 281 7.22 3.26 -2.84
N ILE A 282 8.33 3.96 -2.65
CA ILE A 282 9.59 3.67 -3.37
C ILE A 282 10.10 2.27 -3.03
N VAL A 283 10.11 1.87 -1.76
CA VAL A 283 10.50 0.49 -1.36
C VAL A 283 9.61 -0.53 -2.05
N ASN A 284 8.29 -0.34 -2.03
CA ASN A 284 7.34 -1.24 -2.69
C ASN A 284 7.58 -1.30 -4.20
N LEU A 285 7.82 -0.15 -4.85
CA LEU A 285 8.16 -0.09 -6.26
C LEU A 285 9.44 -0.88 -6.58
N LEU A 286 10.50 -0.69 -5.78
CA LEU A 286 11.76 -1.40 -5.98
C LEU A 286 11.60 -2.91 -5.78
N VAL A 287 10.81 -3.34 -4.80
CA VAL A 287 10.46 -4.76 -4.59
C VAL A 287 9.67 -5.31 -5.78
N LEU A 288 8.67 -4.58 -6.29
CA LEU A 288 7.90 -4.99 -7.47
C LEU A 288 8.81 -5.10 -8.71
N LEU A 289 9.70 -4.14 -8.91
CA LEU A 289 10.69 -4.18 -9.99
C LEU A 289 11.61 -5.39 -9.85
N TRP A 290 12.06 -5.74 -8.63
CA TRP A 290 12.86 -6.95 -8.39
C TRP A 290 12.16 -8.21 -8.91
N TYR A 291 10.88 -8.40 -8.59
CA TYR A 291 10.10 -9.54 -9.07
C TYR A 291 9.85 -9.52 -10.58
N GLY A 292 9.52 -8.35 -11.13
CA GLY A 292 9.11 -8.21 -12.54
C GLY A 292 10.27 -8.18 -13.54
N THR A 293 11.48 -7.83 -13.10
CA THR A 293 12.67 -7.70 -13.97
C THR A 293 13.69 -8.82 -13.77
N LYS A 294 13.30 -9.92 -13.11
CA LYS A 294 14.19 -11.03 -12.76
C LYS A 294 15.45 -10.56 -12.01
N GLY A 295 15.23 -9.84 -10.92
CA GLY A 295 16.29 -9.30 -10.06
C GLY A 295 17.07 -8.18 -10.74
N TYR A 296 16.37 -7.20 -11.31
CA TYR A 296 16.97 -6.06 -12.03
C TYR A 296 17.82 -6.48 -13.25
N GLY A 297 17.48 -7.62 -13.88
CA GLY A 297 18.23 -8.22 -14.98
C GLY A 297 19.46 -9.03 -14.55
N LEU A 298 19.67 -9.27 -13.25
CA LEU A 298 20.80 -10.08 -12.77
C LEU A 298 20.58 -11.58 -12.98
N PHE A 299 19.33 -12.04 -13.16
CA PHE A 299 18.97 -13.45 -13.35
C PHE A 299 18.23 -13.62 -14.69
N LEU A 300 18.97 -13.52 -15.80
CA LEU A 300 18.44 -13.74 -17.16
C LEU A 300 18.38 -15.23 -17.52
#